data_AF-A0A2G9SN33-F1
#
_entry.id   AF-A0A2G9SN33-F1
#
_cell.length_a   1.000
_cell.length_b   1.000
_cell.length_c   1.000
_cell.angle_alpha   90.00
_cell.angle_beta   90.00
_cell.angle_gamma   90.00
#
_symmetry.space_group_name_H-M   'P 1'
#
loop_
_entity.id
_entity.type
_entity.pdbx_description
1 polymer ?
#
loop_
_entity_poly.entity_id
_entity_poly.type
_entity_poly.pdbx_seq_one_letter_code
_entity_poly.pdbx_strand_id
1 'polypeptide(L)'
;MALLYVEKLFKALSVEERKQLASELRQSRSAMLLTLYEMLTEFERESKTLYCSKALAFKRLYGRAYSQKEDYLFRSECHALADKIEQFLARKAHQKEFEQNRYRRELCLLESLLERRLWKEFKSRYEKSLKTALSACEFDIAFAIERLYLKYLSQTSVQSVETLQTTRAVLGQSVRTLEHALATHYARLKSIDAVTLHYMQHYGITADELAPISLEHIASPENALTQYFLAKAQAFRQLNSIQVNAAKRALETIMQVENDTPAVLYEKMAIITNVGLTYMLKMDYAAARDYYAQAVAFCEQHALSIDTSLILNLISVEMKLEHYEAALELLKIHWSGLAETETTLLRAEVMHVFSLIFLGRSAEAQRCIPKVDANNSDFLRRYYRYAQIAIYYLAKDYEAALRETMSFAKYLRRHKTNPDTIYDVRLVSFYNRFLNTIYRATSPKQPALFAPLHKEFDTMIDNNLLPKDTQPVIWLRRELRKLTSN
;
A
#
# COMPACT_ATOMS: atom_id res chain seq x y z
N MET A 1 20.82 7.62 18.74
CA MET A 1 20.22 7.83 17.41
C MET A 1 21.09 7.26 16.29
N ALA A 2 22.37 7.65 16.14
CA ALA A 2 23.26 7.16 15.09
C ALA A 2 23.32 5.62 14.94
N LEU A 3 23.49 4.89 16.05
CA LEU A 3 23.58 3.42 16.05
C LEU A 3 22.30 2.78 15.48
N LEU A 4 21.14 3.16 16.02
CA LEU A 4 19.84 2.66 15.56
C LEU A 4 19.58 3.02 14.10
N TYR A 5 20.07 4.18 13.66
CA TYR A 5 19.88 4.64 12.29
C TYR A 5 20.67 3.80 11.29
N VAL A 6 21.98 3.61 11.52
CA VAL A 6 22.82 2.78 10.63
C VAL A 6 22.34 1.32 10.61
N GLU A 7 21.86 0.78 11.74
CA GLU A 7 21.25 -0.56 11.78
C GLU A 7 20.00 -0.65 10.94
N LYS A 8 19.11 0.35 11.02
CA LYS A 8 17.88 0.39 10.21
C LYS A 8 18.20 0.45 8.73
N LEU A 9 19.13 1.33 8.33
CA LEU A 9 19.58 1.43 6.95
C LEU A 9 20.19 0.12 6.44
N PHE A 10 21.06 -0.50 7.23
CA PHE A 10 21.66 -1.79 6.89
C PHE A 10 20.61 -2.90 6.73
N LYS A 11 19.64 -2.97 7.65
CA LYS A 11 18.55 -3.96 7.60
C LYS A 11 17.65 -3.80 6.39
N ALA A 12 17.46 -2.56 5.93
CA ALA A 12 16.65 -2.26 4.74
C ALA A 12 17.32 -2.70 3.42
N LEU A 13 18.63 -2.98 3.42
CA LEU A 13 19.30 -3.47 2.21
C LEU A 13 18.96 -4.93 1.93
N SER A 14 18.64 -5.23 0.67
CA SER A 14 18.54 -6.59 0.14
C SER A 14 19.88 -7.33 0.22
N VAL A 15 19.84 -8.66 0.09
CA VAL A 15 21.05 -9.51 0.11
C VAL A 15 22.02 -9.11 -1.01
N GLU A 16 21.50 -8.78 -2.19
CA GLU A 16 22.25 -8.33 -3.35
C GLU A 16 22.90 -6.97 -3.11
N GLU A 17 22.14 -6.01 -2.57
CA GLU A 17 22.64 -4.68 -2.22
C GLU A 17 23.74 -4.74 -1.15
N ARG A 18 23.57 -5.61 -0.14
CA ARG A 18 24.58 -5.86 0.88
C ARG A 18 25.89 -6.37 0.27
N LYS A 19 25.82 -7.37 -0.62
CA LYS A 19 27.00 -7.90 -1.31
C LYS A 19 27.72 -6.82 -2.12
N GLN A 20 26.96 -5.97 -2.82
CA GLN A 20 27.52 -4.87 -3.62
C GLN A 20 28.17 -3.80 -2.76
N LEU A 21 27.49 -3.34 -1.70
CA LEU A 21 28.05 -2.37 -0.76
C LEU A 21 29.32 -2.88 -0.09
N ALA A 22 29.36 -4.14 0.32
CA ALA A 22 30.57 -4.76 0.87
C ALA A 22 31.74 -4.74 -0.12
N SER A 23 31.47 -4.98 -1.41
CA SER A 23 32.47 -4.87 -2.48
C SER A 23 32.97 -3.43 -2.63
N GLU A 24 32.09 -2.44 -2.60
CA GLU A 24 32.46 -1.03 -2.69
C GLU A 24 33.32 -0.57 -1.50
N LEU A 25 32.97 -0.99 -0.27
CA LEU A 25 33.75 -0.67 0.94
C LEU A 25 35.16 -1.29 0.91
N ARG A 26 35.32 -2.48 0.32
CA ARG A 26 36.63 -3.10 0.09
C ARG A 26 37.46 -2.30 -0.92
N GLN A 27 36.84 -1.88 -2.03
CA GLN A 27 37.51 -1.11 -3.08
C GLN A 27 37.91 0.30 -2.62
N SER A 28 37.07 0.96 -1.80
CA SER A 28 37.35 2.29 -1.25
C SER A 28 38.40 2.29 -0.14
N ARG A 29 38.98 1.13 0.19
CA ARG A 29 39.97 0.93 1.27
C ARG A 29 39.52 1.49 2.63
N SER A 30 38.21 1.52 2.88
CA SER A 30 37.63 2.07 4.10
C SER A 30 37.58 1.01 5.20
N ALA A 31 38.76 0.61 5.71
CA ALA A 31 38.92 -0.56 6.60
C ALA A 31 38.02 -0.50 7.86
N MET A 32 37.89 0.67 8.50
CA MET A 32 37.03 0.82 9.68
C MET A 32 35.54 0.65 9.35
N LEU A 33 35.07 1.23 8.23
CA LEU A 33 33.68 1.09 7.80
C LEU A 33 33.35 -0.34 7.37
N LEU A 34 34.28 -1.02 6.69
CA LEU A 34 34.13 -2.43 6.34
C LEU A 34 34.04 -3.29 7.60
N THR A 35 34.88 -3.03 8.60
CA THR A 35 34.83 -3.76 9.88
C THR A 35 33.50 -3.53 10.59
N LEU A 36 33.00 -2.29 10.61
CA LEU A 36 31.68 -1.96 11.18
C LEU A 36 30.53 -2.65 10.42
N TYR A 37 30.61 -2.70 9.09
CA TYR A 37 29.66 -3.40 8.23
C TYR A 37 29.66 -4.92 8.49
N GLU A 38 30.83 -5.53 8.63
CA GLU A 38 30.97 -6.96 8.94
C GLU A 38 30.41 -7.28 10.33
N MET A 39 30.64 -6.42 11.31
CA MET A 39 30.02 -6.54 12.64
C MET A 39 28.49 -6.44 12.58
N LEU A 40 27.92 -5.53 11.79
CA LEU A 40 26.47 -5.45 11.59
C LEU A 40 25.90 -6.75 11.02
N THR A 41 26.60 -7.35 10.06
CA THR A 41 26.24 -8.65 9.47
C THR A 41 26.29 -9.77 10.50
N GLU A 42 27.34 -9.82 11.32
CA GLU A 42 27.49 -10.79 12.41
C GLU A 42 26.38 -10.63 13.46
N PHE A 43 26.15 -9.39 13.92
CA PHE A 43 25.15 -9.10 14.95
C PHE A 43 23.73 -9.42 14.49
N GLU A 44 23.38 -9.16 13.24
CA GLU A 44 22.07 -9.57 12.73
C GLU A 44 21.90 -11.10 12.74
N ARG A 45 22.93 -11.87 12.35
CA ARG A 45 22.89 -13.35 12.41
C ARG A 45 22.74 -13.86 13.84
N GLU A 46 23.31 -13.16 14.80
CA GLU A 46 23.22 -13.48 16.23
C GLU A 46 21.99 -12.88 16.92
N SER A 47 21.09 -12.21 16.17
CA SER A 47 19.95 -11.47 16.72
C SER A 47 20.35 -10.44 17.79
N LYS A 48 21.53 -9.84 17.65
CA LYS A 48 22.06 -8.76 18.49
C LYS A 48 21.91 -7.40 17.81
N THR A 49 22.02 -6.34 18.61
CA THR A 49 22.09 -4.96 18.11
C THR A 49 23.45 -4.33 18.46
N LEU A 50 23.87 -3.35 17.66
CA LEU A 50 24.98 -2.44 17.95
C LEU A 50 24.77 -1.72 19.28
N TYR A 51 23.52 -1.38 19.63
CA TYR A 51 23.22 -0.74 20.91
C TYR A 51 23.55 -1.66 22.09
N CYS A 52 23.08 -2.91 22.07
CA CYS A 52 23.34 -3.89 23.13
C CYS A 52 24.80 -4.38 23.15
N SER A 53 25.48 -4.32 22.00
CA SER A 53 26.86 -4.81 21.82
C SER A 53 27.89 -3.69 21.67
N LYS A 54 27.56 -2.47 22.12
CA LYS A 54 28.37 -1.27 21.86
C LYS A 54 29.80 -1.39 22.38
N ALA A 55 29.99 -1.88 23.60
CA ALA A 55 31.32 -2.02 24.19
C ALA A 55 32.19 -3.03 23.42
N LEU A 56 31.57 -4.11 22.93
CA LEU A 56 32.23 -5.11 22.10
C LEU A 56 32.60 -4.53 20.73
N ALA A 57 31.67 -3.83 20.08
CA ALA A 57 31.90 -3.20 18.78
C ALA A 57 33.01 -2.14 18.86
N PHE A 58 33.02 -1.32 19.91
CA PHE A 58 34.06 -0.32 20.14
C PHE A 58 35.44 -0.98 20.28
N LYS A 59 35.54 -2.05 21.08
CA LYS A 59 36.80 -2.78 21.27
C LYS A 59 37.32 -3.39 19.97
N ARG A 60 36.44 -3.90 19.11
CA ARG A 60 36.82 -4.45 17.80
C ARG A 60 37.29 -3.38 16.82
N LEU A 61 36.66 -2.19 16.79
CA LEU A 61 37.08 -1.09 15.92
C LEU A 61 38.38 -0.44 16.36
N TYR A 62 38.55 -0.18 17.66
CA TYR A 62 39.62 0.67 18.19
C TYR A 62 40.68 -0.07 18.99
N GLY A 63 40.53 -1.38 19.22
CA GLY A 63 41.49 -2.19 19.98
C GLY A 63 41.55 -1.89 21.49
N ARG A 64 40.64 -1.06 22.02
CA ARG A 64 40.65 -0.60 23.43
C ARG A 64 39.25 -0.60 24.05
N ALA A 65 39.19 -0.57 25.39
CA ALA A 65 37.93 -0.61 26.11
C ALA A 65 37.07 0.64 25.84
N TYR A 66 35.76 0.44 25.76
CA TYR A 66 34.81 1.53 25.61
C TYR A 66 34.81 2.47 26.82
N SER A 67 34.75 3.77 26.56
CA SER A 67 34.49 4.79 27.58
C SER A 67 33.41 5.76 27.10
N GLN A 68 32.62 6.31 28.02
CA GLN A 68 31.58 7.27 27.68
C GLN A 68 32.14 8.55 27.04
N LYS A 69 33.36 8.94 27.42
CA LYS A 69 34.06 10.11 26.86
C LYS A 69 34.40 9.94 25.38
N GLU A 70 34.55 8.71 24.91
CA GLU A 70 34.93 8.38 23.52
C GLU A 70 33.75 7.87 22.69
N ASP A 71 32.53 7.91 23.23
CA ASP A 71 31.31 7.51 22.53
C ASP A 71 31.11 8.29 21.21
N TYR A 72 31.62 9.52 21.15
CA TYR A 72 31.57 10.35 19.94
C TYR A 72 32.35 9.74 18.77
N LEU A 73 33.49 9.09 19.01
CA LEU A 73 34.27 8.42 17.96
C LEU A 73 33.47 7.29 17.33
N PHE A 74 32.81 6.48 18.15
CA PHE A 74 31.97 5.39 17.67
C PHE A 74 30.74 5.88 16.91
N ARG A 75 30.09 6.94 17.41
CA ARG A 75 28.97 7.58 16.70
C ARG A 75 29.42 8.16 15.36
N SER A 76 30.61 8.75 15.30
CA SER A 76 31.19 9.29 14.06
C SER A 76 31.37 8.19 13.01
N GLU A 77 31.91 7.03 13.38
CA GLU A 77 32.03 5.89 12.44
C GLU A 77 30.66 5.33 12.02
N CYS A 78 29.70 5.27 12.94
CA CYS A 78 28.32 4.89 12.59
C CYS A 78 27.69 5.87 11.60
N HIS A 79 27.92 7.18 11.76
CA HIS A 79 27.47 8.20 10.82
C HIS A 79 28.15 8.06 9.46
N ALA A 80 29.47 7.88 9.43
CA ALA A 80 30.21 7.69 8.20
C ALA A 80 29.73 6.44 7.41
N LEU A 81 29.41 5.36 8.11
CA LEU A 81 28.81 4.18 7.46
C LEU A 81 27.38 4.46 6.99
N ALA A 82 26.56 5.15 7.79
CA ALA A 82 25.21 5.55 7.38
C ALA A 82 25.24 6.41 6.11
N ASP A 83 26.10 7.43 6.06
CA ASP A 83 26.29 8.29 4.88
C ASP A 83 26.71 7.47 3.65
N LYS A 84 27.54 6.43 3.84
CA LYS A 84 27.90 5.52 2.74
C LYS A 84 26.73 4.67 2.26
N ILE A 85 25.89 4.17 3.16
CA ILE A 85 24.68 3.44 2.80
C ILE A 85 23.70 4.38 2.07
N GLU A 86 23.51 5.61 2.54
CA GLU A 86 22.67 6.62 1.88
C GLU A 86 23.15 6.95 0.46
N GLN A 87 24.45 7.22 0.29
CA GLN A 87 25.05 7.45 -1.04
C GLN A 87 24.90 6.26 -1.97
N PHE A 88 24.98 5.04 -1.45
CA PHE A 88 24.73 3.82 -2.20
C PHE A 88 23.26 3.73 -2.64
N LEU A 89 22.31 3.90 -1.71
CA LEU A 89 20.88 3.88 -1.99
C LEU A 89 20.46 4.97 -2.99
N ALA A 90 20.96 6.20 -2.84
CA ALA A 90 20.68 7.30 -3.77
C ALA A 90 21.19 7.00 -5.19
N ARG A 91 22.40 6.44 -5.32
CA ARG A 91 22.94 6.02 -6.62
C ARG A 91 22.11 4.89 -7.24
N LYS A 92 21.66 3.93 -6.43
CA LYS A 92 20.78 2.84 -6.90
C LYS A 92 19.43 3.34 -7.35
N ALA A 93 18.80 4.25 -6.60
CA ALA A 93 17.55 4.87 -6.98
C ALA A 93 17.70 5.62 -8.31
N HIS A 94 18.77 6.41 -8.48
CA HIS A 94 19.05 7.13 -9.71
C HIS A 94 19.32 6.20 -10.89
N GLN A 95 20.12 5.14 -10.69
CA GLN A 95 20.37 4.12 -11.72
C GLN A 95 19.07 3.46 -12.17
N LYS A 96 18.22 3.06 -11.22
CA LYS A 96 16.91 2.46 -11.52
C LYS A 96 16.01 3.41 -12.29
N GLU A 97 15.92 4.67 -11.88
CA GLU A 97 15.16 5.70 -12.59
C GLU A 97 15.69 5.89 -14.02
N PHE A 98 17.01 5.95 -14.19
CA PHE A 98 17.64 6.05 -15.50
C PHE A 98 17.32 4.83 -16.38
N GLU A 99 17.45 3.61 -15.86
CA GLU A 99 17.17 2.38 -16.62
C GLU A 99 15.69 2.28 -17.05
N GLN A 100 14.77 2.71 -16.18
CA GLN A 100 13.33 2.53 -16.37
C GLN A 100 12.65 3.72 -17.09
N ASN A 101 13.23 4.93 -17.05
CA ASN A 101 12.67 6.12 -17.68
C ASN A 101 13.42 6.48 -18.97
N ARG A 102 12.91 6.02 -20.12
CA ARG A 102 13.50 6.31 -21.44
C ARG A 102 13.61 7.81 -21.74
N TYR A 103 12.66 8.63 -21.29
CA TYR A 103 12.65 10.06 -21.54
C TYR A 103 13.74 10.77 -20.73
N ARG A 104 13.96 10.33 -19.48
CA ARG A 104 15.05 10.81 -18.64
C ARG A 104 16.41 10.47 -19.24
N ARG A 105 16.58 9.27 -19.81
CA ARG A 105 17.81 8.88 -20.53
C ARG A 105 18.10 9.78 -21.71
N GLU A 106 17.10 10.06 -22.54
CA GLU A 106 17.28 10.97 -23.68
C GLU A 106 17.60 12.40 -23.22
N LEU A 107 16.97 12.89 -22.15
CA LEU A 107 17.33 14.17 -21.55
C LEU A 107 18.81 14.22 -21.12
N CYS A 108 19.26 13.23 -20.33
CA CYS A 108 20.66 13.19 -19.89
C CYS A 108 21.66 13.03 -21.05
N LEU A 109 21.27 12.34 -22.12
CA LEU A 109 22.07 12.27 -23.34
C LEU A 109 22.16 13.64 -24.01
N LEU A 110 21.04 14.35 -24.17
CA LEU A 110 21.03 15.70 -24.74
C LEU A 110 21.86 16.68 -23.90
N GLU A 111 21.76 16.62 -22.57
CA GLU A 111 22.62 17.38 -21.65
C GLU A 111 24.11 17.08 -21.93
N SER A 112 24.45 15.79 -21.99
CA SER A 112 25.83 15.34 -22.21
C SER A 112 26.41 15.76 -23.56
N LEU A 113 25.60 15.71 -24.63
CA LEU A 113 25.98 16.15 -25.98
C LEU A 113 26.21 17.68 -25.99
N LEU A 114 25.33 18.43 -25.35
CA LEU A 114 25.42 19.89 -25.26
C LEU A 114 26.67 20.34 -24.50
N GLU A 115 26.94 19.74 -23.34
CA GLU A 115 28.13 20.04 -22.52
C GLU A 115 29.44 19.78 -23.25
N ARG A 116 29.48 18.72 -24.07
CA ARG A 116 30.65 18.32 -24.87
C ARG A 116 30.73 19.04 -26.22
N ARG A 117 29.81 19.96 -26.49
CA ARG A 117 29.76 20.74 -27.73
C ARG A 117 29.53 19.92 -29.00
N LEU A 118 28.83 18.79 -28.88
CA LEU A 118 28.45 17.90 -29.98
C LEU A 118 27.15 18.40 -30.64
N TRP A 119 27.26 19.53 -31.34
CA TRP A 119 26.13 20.32 -31.85
C TRP A 119 25.26 19.60 -32.88
N LYS A 120 25.89 18.86 -33.81
CA LYS A 120 25.17 18.18 -34.90
C LYS A 120 24.35 17.02 -34.32
N GLU A 121 24.95 16.25 -33.44
CA GLU A 121 24.34 15.13 -32.74
C GLU A 121 23.19 15.62 -31.87
N PHE A 122 23.40 16.69 -31.10
CA PHE A 122 22.36 17.33 -30.29
C PHE A 122 21.15 17.74 -31.15
N LYS A 123 21.39 18.52 -32.22
CA LYS A 123 20.32 19.02 -33.11
C LYS A 123 19.55 17.86 -33.76
N SER A 124 20.24 16.81 -34.19
CA SER A 124 19.60 15.65 -34.83
C SER A 124 18.64 14.87 -33.91
N ARG A 125 18.83 14.96 -32.59
CA ARG A 125 18.04 14.23 -31.59
C ARG A 125 16.95 15.07 -30.94
N TYR A 126 17.13 16.39 -30.87
CA TYR A 126 16.26 17.31 -30.15
C TYR A 126 14.77 17.15 -30.52
N GLU A 127 14.42 17.31 -31.80
CA GLU A 127 13.02 17.36 -32.23
C GLU A 127 12.29 16.04 -31.95
N LYS A 128 12.96 14.91 -32.22
CA LYS A 128 12.41 13.58 -31.94
C LYS A 128 12.20 13.39 -30.43
N SER A 129 13.16 13.77 -29.62
CA SER A 129 13.10 13.61 -28.16
C SER A 129 11.99 14.47 -27.56
N LEU A 130 11.88 15.73 -27.98
CA LEU A 130 10.83 16.64 -27.56
C LEU A 130 9.44 16.11 -27.94
N LYS A 131 9.24 15.73 -29.21
CA LYS A 131 7.96 15.17 -29.68
C LYS A 131 7.55 13.93 -28.89
N THR A 132 8.51 13.05 -28.62
CA THR A 132 8.27 11.80 -27.88
C THR A 132 7.92 12.05 -26.41
N ALA A 133 8.55 13.04 -25.76
CA ALA A 133 8.20 13.43 -24.40
C ALA A 133 6.81 14.09 -24.32
N LEU A 134 6.48 14.99 -25.26
CA LEU A 134 5.18 15.65 -25.33
C LEU A 134 4.03 14.66 -25.57
N SER A 135 4.18 13.71 -26.49
CA SER A 135 3.15 12.69 -26.75
C SER A 135 2.92 11.77 -25.56
N ALA A 136 3.95 11.54 -24.75
CA ALA A 136 3.87 10.76 -23.52
C ALA A 136 3.38 11.55 -22.29
N CYS A 137 3.04 12.82 -22.47
CA CYS A 137 2.69 13.75 -21.38
C CYS A 137 3.79 13.92 -20.32
N GLU A 138 5.07 13.73 -20.68
CA GLU A 138 6.23 13.97 -19.82
C GLU A 138 6.64 15.45 -19.88
N PHE A 139 5.73 16.33 -19.44
CA PHE A 139 5.86 17.79 -19.64
C PHE A 139 7.07 18.39 -18.92
N ASP A 140 7.45 17.88 -17.74
CA ASP A 140 8.65 18.34 -17.02
C ASP A 140 9.93 18.03 -17.81
N ILE A 141 9.98 16.86 -18.46
CA ILE A 141 11.11 16.45 -19.30
C ILE A 141 11.11 17.25 -20.62
N ALA A 142 9.95 17.42 -21.25
CA ALA A 142 9.82 18.22 -22.46
C ALA A 142 10.30 19.67 -22.23
N PHE A 143 9.88 20.29 -21.12
CA PHE A 143 10.33 21.62 -20.72
C PHE A 143 11.85 21.68 -20.51
N ALA A 144 12.44 20.66 -19.87
CA ALA A 144 13.88 20.59 -19.71
C ALA A 144 14.62 20.47 -21.07
N ILE A 145 14.10 19.67 -22.00
CA ILE A 145 14.64 19.54 -23.37
C ILE A 145 14.60 20.88 -24.11
N GLU A 146 13.50 21.62 -24.02
CA GLU A 146 13.36 22.94 -24.65
C GLU A 146 14.35 23.96 -24.08
N ARG A 147 14.60 23.94 -22.76
CA ARG A 147 15.64 24.76 -22.11
C ARG A 147 17.04 24.44 -22.61
N LEU A 148 17.35 23.17 -22.86
CA LEU A 148 18.64 22.78 -23.48
C LEU A 148 18.75 23.33 -24.90
N TYR A 149 17.66 23.33 -25.67
CA TYR A 149 17.65 23.88 -27.02
C TYR A 149 17.85 25.41 -27.01
N LEU A 150 17.26 26.13 -26.05
CA LEU A 150 17.54 27.56 -25.87
C LEU A 150 19.01 27.83 -25.55
N LYS A 151 19.63 26.99 -24.70
CA LYS A 151 21.07 27.06 -24.40
C LYS A 151 21.92 26.73 -25.63
N TYR A 152 21.50 25.76 -26.45
CA TYR A 152 22.13 25.47 -27.73
C TYR A 152 22.08 26.68 -28.69
N LEU A 153 20.91 27.30 -28.84
CA LEU A 153 20.74 28.46 -29.72
C LEU A 153 21.64 29.60 -29.29
N SER A 154 21.71 29.92 -28.00
CA SER A 154 22.57 31.00 -27.49
C SER A 154 24.08 30.74 -27.67
N GLN A 155 24.49 29.48 -27.74
CA GLN A 155 25.90 29.09 -27.91
C GLN A 155 26.33 28.92 -29.37
N THR A 156 25.40 28.68 -30.29
CA THR A 156 25.71 28.30 -31.68
C THR A 156 25.19 29.27 -32.74
N SER A 157 24.24 30.14 -32.40
CA SER A 157 23.59 31.00 -33.38
C SER A 157 24.25 32.38 -33.43
N VAL A 158 24.54 32.86 -34.64
CA VAL A 158 24.84 34.28 -34.85
C VAL A 158 23.55 35.07 -34.72
N GLN A 159 23.55 36.17 -33.98
CA GLN A 159 22.36 36.99 -33.80
C GLN A 159 21.85 37.51 -35.15
N SER A 160 20.62 37.14 -35.47
CA SER A 160 19.90 37.52 -36.67
C SER A 160 18.40 37.57 -36.36
N VAL A 161 17.62 38.22 -37.22
CA VAL A 161 16.16 38.26 -37.05
C VAL A 161 15.57 36.85 -37.00
N GLU A 162 16.03 35.96 -37.88
CA GLU A 162 15.57 34.56 -37.96
C GLU A 162 15.89 33.75 -36.70
N THR A 163 17.10 33.90 -36.15
CA THR A 163 17.52 33.18 -34.94
C THR A 163 16.81 33.71 -33.70
N LEU A 164 16.54 35.01 -33.63
CA LEU A 164 15.72 35.63 -32.58
C LEU A 164 14.25 35.19 -32.68
N GLN A 165 13.68 35.10 -33.89
CA GLN A 165 12.33 34.58 -34.11
C GLN A 165 12.23 33.11 -33.68
N THR A 166 13.21 32.28 -34.04
CA THR A 166 13.30 30.89 -33.61
C THR A 166 13.38 30.79 -32.09
N THR A 167 14.24 31.59 -31.45
CA THR A 167 14.37 31.63 -29.99
C THR A 167 13.05 32.03 -29.33
N ARG A 168 12.37 33.05 -29.85
CA ARG A 168 11.05 33.49 -29.36
C ARG A 168 9.97 32.41 -29.53
N ALA A 169 9.98 31.68 -30.64
CA ALA A 169 9.05 30.58 -30.88
C ALA A 169 9.25 29.44 -29.86
N VAL A 170 10.51 29.05 -29.61
CA VAL A 170 10.86 28.04 -28.60
C VAL A 170 10.47 28.51 -27.20
N LEU A 171 10.70 29.78 -26.85
CA LEU A 171 10.25 30.35 -25.58
C LEU A 171 8.72 30.28 -25.42
N GLY A 172 7.96 30.67 -26.46
CA GLY A 172 6.51 30.57 -26.45
C GLY A 172 6.00 29.13 -26.31
N GLN A 173 6.68 28.17 -26.93
CA GLN A 173 6.39 26.75 -26.74
C GLN A 173 6.73 26.30 -25.30
N SER A 174 7.87 26.73 -24.76
CA SER A 174 8.30 26.38 -23.39
C SER A 174 7.31 26.85 -22.33
N VAL A 175 6.72 28.04 -22.52
CA VAL A 175 5.65 28.54 -21.65
C VAL A 175 4.43 27.62 -21.68
N ARG A 176 3.97 27.21 -22.88
CA ARG A 176 2.85 26.26 -23.00
C ARG A 176 3.15 24.90 -22.36
N THR A 177 4.35 24.37 -22.58
CA THR A 177 4.78 23.10 -21.96
C THR A 177 4.76 23.20 -20.43
N LEU A 178 5.24 24.33 -19.87
CA LEU A 178 5.20 24.59 -18.44
C LEU A 178 3.76 24.72 -17.91
N GLU A 179 2.86 25.38 -18.65
CA GLU A 179 1.42 25.43 -18.30
C GLU A 179 0.81 24.02 -18.23
N HIS A 180 1.11 23.14 -19.19
CA HIS A 180 0.67 21.74 -19.14
C HIS A 180 1.24 20.96 -17.94
N ALA A 181 2.52 21.17 -17.59
CA ALA A 181 3.13 20.55 -16.42
C ALA A 181 2.43 20.98 -15.13
N LEU A 182 2.26 22.30 -14.94
CA LEU A 182 1.58 22.88 -13.78
C LEU A 182 0.12 22.40 -13.68
N ALA A 183 -0.61 22.37 -14.79
CA ALA A 183 -1.97 21.84 -14.87
C ALA A 183 -2.08 20.40 -14.36
N THR A 184 -1.14 19.56 -14.80
CA THR A 184 -1.10 18.14 -14.47
C THR A 184 -0.81 17.93 -12.98
N HIS A 185 0.20 18.64 -12.44
CA HIS A 185 0.52 18.59 -11.00
C HIS A 185 -0.62 19.10 -10.14
N TYR A 186 -1.27 20.19 -10.55
CA TYR A 186 -2.44 20.74 -9.88
C TYR A 186 -3.62 19.75 -9.84
N ALA A 187 -3.94 19.12 -10.98
CA ALA A 187 -4.99 18.11 -11.05
C ALA A 187 -4.66 16.89 -10.18
N ARG A 188 -3.39 16.45 -10.17
CA ARG A 188 -2.92 15.37 -9.30
C ARG A 188 -3.13 15.69 -7.83
N LEU A 189 -2.76 16.88 -7.38
CA LEU A 189 -2.98 17.32 -5.99
C LEU A 189 -4.47 17.34 -5.65
N LYS A 190 -5.33 17.83 -6.55
CA LYS A 190 -6.80 17.75 -6.37
C LYS A 190 -7.31 16.32 -6.22
N SER A 191 -6.72 15.36 -6.95
CA SER A 191 -7.10 13.96 -6.82
C SER A 191 -6.70 13.37 -5.47
N ILE A 192 -5.53 13.74 -4.94
CA ILE A 192 -5.04 13.32 -3.62
C ILE A 192 -5.90 13.93 -2.51
N ASP A 193 -6.23 15.21 -2.63
CA ASP A 193 -7.17 15.90 -1.74
C ASP A 193 -8.53 15.19 -1.70
N ALA A 194 -9.10 14.88 -2.86
CA ALA A 194 -10.37 14.15 -2.95
C ALA A 194 -10.32 12.75 -2.29
N VAL A 195 -9.24 11.99 -2.49
CA VAL A 195 -9.02 10.69 -1.84
C VAL A 195 -8.93 10.85 -0.31
N THR A 196 -8.21 11.86 0.14
CA THR A 196 -8.01 12.14 1.57
C THR A 196 -9.35 12.46 2.23
N LEU A 197 -10.12 13.39 1.66
CA LEU A 197 -11.45 13.77 2.14
C LEU A 197 -12.40 12.56 2.17
N HIS A 198 -12.36 11.71 1.14
CA HIS A 198 -13.17 10.48 1.09
C HIS A 198 -12.90 9.56 2.29
N TYR A 199 -11.63 9.31 2.60
CA TYR A 199 -11.29 8.46 3.74
C TYR A 199 -11.57 9.13 5.08
N MET A 200 -11.35 10.44 5.21
CA MET A 200 -11.70 11.18 6.43
C MET A 200 -13.20 11.09 6.74
N GLN A 201 -14.05 11.24 5.72
CA GLN A 201 -15.49 11.03 5.85
C GLN A 201 -15.83 9.58 6.23
N HIS A 202 -15.14 8.59 5.66
CA HIS A 202 -15.32 7.19 6.02
C HIS A 202 -14.99 6.90 7.49
N TYR A 203 -14.01 7.62 8.06
CA TYR A 203 -13.64 7.54 9.48
C TYR A 203 -14.49 8.45 10.39
N GLY A 204 -15.54 9.10 9.87
CA GLY A 204 -16.49 9.87 10.66
C GLY A 204 -16.06 11.31 10.99
N ILE A 205 -15.03 11.83 10.33
CA ILE A 205 -14.64 13.25 10.43
C ILE A 205 -15.64 14.06 9.60
N THR A 206 -16.28 15.06 10.23
CA THR A 206 -17.33 15.85 9.59
C THR A 206 -16.73 16.90 8.65
N ALA A 207 -17.50 17.27 7.61
CA ALA A 207 -17.06 18.25 6.61
C ALA A 207 -16.76 19.64 7.20
N ASP A 208 -17.37 19.99 8.34
CA ASP A 208 -17.17 21.28 9.02
C ASP A 208 -15.78 21.41 9.66
N GLU A 209 -15.10 20.29 9.92
CA GLU A 209 -13.71 20.25 10.44
C GLU A 209 -12.66 20.30 9.31
N LEU A 210 -13.11 20.25 8.05
CA LEU A 210 -12.28 20.13 6.87
C LEU A 210 -12.25 21.45 6.09
N ALA A 211 -11.29 22.33 6.41
CA ALA A 211 -11.03 23.48 5.56
C ALA A 211 -10.55 22.98 4.18
N PRO A 212 -11.26 23.30 3.07
CA PRO A 212 -10.81 22.89 1.75
C PRO A 212 -9.47 23.55 1.45
N ILE A 213 -8.52 22.79 0.92
CA ILE A 213 -7.28 23.36 0.39
C ILE A 213 -7.67 24.19 -0.83
N SER A 214 -7.69 25.52 -0.67
CA SER A 214 -7.92 26.44 -1.78
C SER A 214 -6.70 26.44 -2.69
N LEU A 215 -6.71 25.53 -3.66
CA LEU A 215 -5.77 25.56 -4.77
C LEU A 215 -6.34 26.56 -5.78
N GLU A 216 -5.78 27.77 -5.85
CA GLU A 216 -6.18 28.79 -6.84
C GLU A 216 -6.28 28.19 -8.24
N HIS A 217 -7.34 28.53 -8.98
CA HIS A 217 -7.53 27.98 -10.31
C HIS A 217 -6.47 28.54 -11.27
N ILE A 218 -5.45 27.73 -11.56
CA ILE A 218 -4.54 28.01 -12.66
C ILE A 218 -5.33 27.74 -13.94
N ALA A 219 -5.68 28.78 -14.70
CA ALA A 219 -6.22 28.62 -16.05
C ALA A 219 -5.23 27.77 -16.85
N SER A 220 -5.64 26.56 -17.20
CA SER A 220 -4.70 25.51 -17.56
C SER A 220 -5.15 24.77 -18.83
N PRO A 221 -4.22 24.44 -19.72
CA PRO A 221 -4.55 23.71 -20.94
C PRO A 221 -4.95 22.27 -20.61
N GLU A 222 -6.00 21.79 -21.29
CA GLU A 222 -6.44 20.39 -21.16
C GLU A 222 -5.40 19.45 -21.78
N ASN A 223 -5.06 18.39 -21.04
CA ASN A 223 -4.28 17.26 -21.53
C ASN A 223 -4.80 15.97 -20.88
N ALA A 224 -4.40 14.82 -21.42
CA ALA A 224 -4.90 13.52 -20.99
C ALA A 224 -4.64 13.23 -19.49
N LEU A 225 -3.47 13.59 -18.95
CA LEU A 225 -3.18 13.40 -17.52
C LEU A 225 -4.01 14.33 -16.64
N THR A 226 -4.20 15.58 -17.04
CA THR A 226 -5.11 16.52 -16.35
C THR A 226 -6.54 15.97 -16.32
N GLN A 227 -7.06 15.50 -17.47
CA GLN A 227 -8.39 14.91 -17.57
C GLN A 227 -8.53 13.65 -16.69
N TYR A 228 -7.52 12.78 -16.68
CA TYR A 228 -7.45 11.61 -15.81
C TYR A 228 -7.53 12.00 -14.32
N PHE A 229 -6.66 12.90 -13.85
CA PHE A 229 -6.63 13.25 -12.44
C PHE A 229 -7.89 14.00 -11.98
N LEU A 230 -8.50 14.81 -12.83
CA LEU A 230 -9.80 15.44 -12.55
C LEU A 230 -10.93 14.41 -12.48
N ALA A 231 -10.98 13.44 -13.39
CA ALA A 231 -11.94 12.35 -13.35
C ALA A 231 -11.74 11.46 -12.11
N LYS A 232 -10.49 11.18 -11.74
CA LYS A 232 -10.12 10.48 -10.50
C LYS A 232 -10.62 11.26 -9.28
N ALA A 233 -10.38 12.57 -9.21
CA ALA A 233 -10.88 13.40 -8.12
C ALA A 233 -12.42 13.36 -8.01
N GLN A 234 -13.12 13.41 -9.15
CA GLN A 234 -14.57 13.28 -9.19
C GLN A 234 -15.05 11.92 -8.66
N ALA A 235 -14.34 10.83 -8.98
CA ALA A 235 -14.65 9.49 -8.51
C ALA A 235 -14.52 9.33 -6.98
N PHE A 236 -13.76 10.18 -6.29
CA PHE A 236 -13.68 10.14 -4.81
C PHE A 236 -14.65 11.12 -4.13
N ARG A 237 -15.12 12.15 -4.83
CA ARG A 237 -16.09 13.14 -4.30
C ARG A 237 -17.55 12.71 -4.44
N GLN A 238 -17.86 11.82 -5.38
CA GLN A 238 -19.24 11.43 -5.68
C GLN A 238 -19.66 10.16 -4.96
N LEU A 239 -20.93 10.08 -4.57
CA LEU A 239 -21.55 8.88 -4.01
C LEU A 239 -22.22 8.06 -5.12
N ASN A 240 -22.38 6.75 -4.89
CA ASN A 240 -23.27 5.85 -5.65
C ASN A 240 -22.89 5.65 -7.12
N SER A 241 -23.88 5.50 -8.03
CA SER A 241 -23.73 5.15 -9.45
C SER A 241 -22.76 6.07 -10.21
N ILE A 242 -22.77 7.36 -9.88
CA ILE A 242 -21.94 8.37 -10.53
C ILE A 242 -20.44 8.13 -10.26
N GLN A 243 -20.12 7.57 -9.09
CA GLN A 243 -18.76 7.20 -8.69
C GLN A 243 -18.11 6.19 -9.64
N VAL A 244 -18.84 5.13 -10.03
CA VAL A 244 -18.32 4.07 -10.92
C VAL A 244 -18.06 4.63 -12.32
N ASN A 245 -18.97 5.46 -12.84
CA ASN A 245 -18.80 6.04 -14.16
C ASN A 245 -17.62 7.02 -14.20
N ALA A 246 -17.42 7.80 -13.15
CA ALA A 246 -16.24 8.67 -13.02
C ALA A 246 -14.94 7.87 -12.95
N ALA A 247 -14.91 6.78 -12.16
CA ALA A 247 -13.74 5.89 -12.06
C ALA A 247 -13.43 5.19 -13.39
N LYS A 248 -14.44 4.70 -14.12
CA LYS A 248 -14.29 4.12 -15.46
C LYS A 248 -13.78 5.12 -16.48
N ARG A 249 -14.31 6.35 -16.47
CA ARG A 249 -13.80 7.42 -17.33
C ARG A 249 -12.32 7.71 -17.05
N ALA A 250 -11.93 7.80 -15.78
CA ALA A 250 -10.53 7.97 -15.41
C ALA A 250 -9.67 6.81 -15.93
N LEU A 251 -10.14 5.56 -15.82
CA LEU A 251 -9.47 4.38 -16.38
C LEU A 251 -9.31 4.49 -17.90
N GLU A 252 -10.39 4.79 -18.63
CA GLU A 252 -10.36 4.97 -20.08
C GLU A 252 -9.34 6.05 -20.50
N THR A 253 -9.32 7.19 -19.81
CA THR A 253 -8.40 8.29 -20.12
C THR A 253 -6.93 7.90 -19.89
N ILE A 254 -6.58 7.30 -18.75
CA ILE A 254 -5.17 6.98 -18.48
C ILE A 254 -4.66 5.82 -19.35
N MET A 255 -5.54 4.91 -19.76
CA MET A 255 -5.17 3.81 -20.65
C MET A 255 -4.83 4.27 -22.07
N GLN A 256 -5.32 5.46 -22.48
CA GLN A 256 -4.93 6.10 -23.75
C GLN A 256 -3.58 6.81 -23.70
N VAL A 257 -3.00 7.02 -22.50
CA VAL A 257 -1.69 7.66 -22.37
C VAL A 257 -0.60 6.65 -22.74
N GLU A 258 0.07 6.91 -23.88
CA GLU A 258 1.21 6.14 -24.40
C GLU A 258 2.50 6.41 -23.60
N ASN A 259 2.43 6.19 -22.30
CA ASN A 259 3.54 6.32 -21.37
C ASN A 259 3.62 5.08 -20.47
N ASP A 260 4.79 4.45 -20.50
CA ASP A 260 5.12 3.22 -19.78
C ASP A 260 6.22 3.46 -18.74
N THR A 261 6.44 4.71 -18.30
CA THR A 261 7.28 4.94 -17.13
C THR A 261 6.63 4.29 -15.89
N PRO A 262 7.44 3.80 -14.93
CA PRO A 262 6.91 3.19 -13.72
C PRO A 262 5.85 4.06 -13.03
N ALA A 263 6.05 5.38 -12.98
CA ALA A 263 5.10 6.31 -12.37
C ALA A 263 3.71 6.25 -13.03
N VAL A 264 3.64 6.26 -14.37
CA VAL A 264 2.36 6.17 -15.10
C VAL A 264 1.77 4.76 -15.03
N LEU A 265 2.60 3.72 -15.08
CA LEU A 265 2.14 2.34 -14.93
C LEU A 265 1.52 2.10 -13.53
N TYR A 266 2.10 2.67 -12.47
CA TYR A 266 1.49 2.63 -11.14
C TYR A 266 0.16 3.39 -11.08
N GLU A 267 0.02 4.52 -11.78
CA GLU A 267 -1.27 5.21 -11.86
C GLU A 267 -2.33 4.40 -12.63
N LYS A 268 -1.95 3.73 -13.74
CA LYS A 268 -2.82 2.79 -14.48
C LYS A 268 -3.28 1.65 -13.56
N MET A 269 -2.36 1.01 -12.85
CA MET A 269 -2.68 -0.04 -11.88
C MET A 269 -3.60 0.47 -10.75
N ALA A 270 -3.30 1.65 -10.19
CA ALA A 270 -4.06 2.22 -9.09
C ALA A 270 -5.51 2.52 -9.49
N ILE A 271 -5.76 3.01 -10.71
CA ILE A 271 -7.14 3.27 -11.14
C ILE A 271 -7.92 1.97 -11.41
N ILE A 272 -7.29 0.91 -11.95
CA ILE A 272 -7.93 -0.41 -12.09
C ILE A 272 -8.38 -0.90 -10.72
N THR A 273 -7.48 -0.81 -9.73
CA THR A 273 -7.77 -1.18 -8.33
C THR A 273 -8.90 -0.34 -7.72
N ASN A 274 -8.93 0.98 -8.00
CA ASN A 274 -9.98 1.87 -7.49
C ASN A 274 -11.36 1.60 -8.12
N VAL A 275 -11.42 1.19 -9.40
CA VAL A 275 -12.67 0.74 -10.02
C VAL A 275 -13.17 -0.51 -9.30
N GLY A 276 -12.28 -1.49 -9.05
CA GLY A 276 -12.60 -2.68 -8.25
C GLY A 276 -13.11 -2.34 -6.85
N LEU A 277 -12.46 -1.40 -6.16
CA LEU A 277 -12.90 -0.90 -4.84
C LEU A 277 -14.30 -0.29 -4.89
N THR A 278 -14.58 0.49 -5.94
CA THR A 278 -15.90 1.12 -6.09
C THR A 278 -17.01 0.07 -6.27
N TYR A 279 -16.75 -1.01 -7.01
CA TYR A 279 -17.67 -2.15 -7.12
C TYR A 279 -17.81 -2.91 -5.81
N MET A 280 -16.71 -3.13 -5.09
CA MET A 280 -16.72 -3.80 -3.79
C MET A 280 -17.56 -3.03 -2.77
N LEU A 281 -17.45 -1.70 -2.70
CA LEU A 281 -18.26 -0.84 -1.83
C LEU A 281 -19.75 -0.88 -2.17
N LYS A 282 -20.11 -1.21 -3.42
CA LYS A 282 -21.48 -1.44 -3.86
C LYS A 282 -21.97 -2.87 -3.66
N MET A 283 -21.16 -3.72 -3.05
CA MET A 283 -21.41 -5.16 -2.88
C MET A 283 -21.55 -5.93 -4.21
N ASP A 284 -21.06 -5.36 -5.32
CA ASP A 284 -20.94 -6.08 -6.60
C ASP A 284 -19.56 -6.75 -6.64
N TYR A 285 -19.45 -7.83 -5.88
CA TYR A 285 -18.19 -8.53 -5.67
C TYR A 285 -17.69 -9.24 -6.94
N ALA A 286 -18.59 -9.64 -7.84
CA ALA A 286 -18.21 -10.26 -9.10
C ALA A 286 -17.45 -9.27 -10.00
N ALA A 287 -18.01 -8.07 -10.21
CA ALA A 287 -17.32 -7.02 -10.97
C ALA A 287 -16.02 -6.57 -10.27
N ALA A 288 -16.03 -6.45 -8.93
CA ALA A 288 -14.84 -6.10 -8.17
C ALA A 288 -13.69 -7.11 -8.37
N ARG A 289 -14.01 -8.40 -8.37
CA ARG A 289 -13.07 -9.50 -8.61
C ARG A 289 -12.39 -9.36 -9.96
N ASP A 290 -13.16 -9.11 -11.01
CA ASP A 290 -12.64 -9.00 -12.38
C ASP A 290 -11.63 -7.86 -12.50
N TYR A 291 -11.89 -6.71 -11.87
CA TYR A 291 -10.95 -5.58 -11.86
C TYR A 291 -9.71 -5.86 -11.01
N TYR A 292 -9.84 -6.49 -9.85
CA TYR A 292 -8.67 -6.86 -9.05
C TYR A 292 -7.79 -7.91 -9.73
N ALA A 293 -8.40 -8.90 -10.40
CA ALA A 293 -7.66 -9.86 -11.21
C ALA A 293 -6.93 -9.18 -12.39
N GLN A 294 -7.58 -8.22 -13.06
CA GLN A 294 -6.94 -7.38 -14.08
C GLN A 294 -5.76 -6.59 -13.51
N ALA A 295 -5.87 -6.02 -12.30
CA ALA A 295 -4.77 -5.28 -11.68
C ALA A 295 -3.57 -6.19 -11.35
N VAL A 296 -3.82 -7.41 -10.87
CA VAL A 296 -2.75 -8.40 -10.63
C VAL A 296 -2.07 -8.79 -11.94
N ALA A 297 -2.83 -9.12 -12.98
CA ALA A 297 -2.28 -9.44 -14.30
C ALA A 297 -1.50 -8.26 -14.91
N PHE A 298 -1.95 -7.03 -14.69
CA PHE A 298 -1.25 -5.82 -15.11
C PHE A 298 0.10 -5.67 -14.41
N CYS A 299 0.16 -5.93 -13.09
CA CYS A 299 1.42 -5.95 -12.35
C CYS A 299 2.40 -6.98 -12.91
N GLU A 300 1.92 -8.20 -13.18
CA GLU A 300 2.75 -9.28 -13.75
C GLU A 300 3.27 -8.92 -15.15
N GLN A 301 2.39 -8.43 -16.03
CA GLN A 301 2.74 -8.02 -17.39
C GLN A 301 3.82 -6.94 -17.43
N HIS A 302 3.78 -6.00 -16.49
CA HIS A 302 4.67 -4.84 -16.45
C HIS A 302 5.80 -4.96 -15.41
N ALA A 303 5.95 -6.13 -14.77
CA ALA A 303 6.91 -6.38 -13.70
C ALA A 303 6.86 -5.33 -12.57
N LEU A 304 5.64 -4.91 -12.20
CA LEU A 304 5.41 -4.00 -11.07
C LEU A 304 5.30 -4.80 -9.77
N SER A 305 5.70 -4.19 -8.66
CA SER A 305 5.42 -4.78 -7.34
C SER A 305 3.92 -4.76 -7.08
N ILE A 306 3.37 -5.90 -6.70
CA ILE A 306 1.96 -6.03 -6.30
C ILE A 306 1.80 -5.44 -4.91
N ASP A 307 0.89 -4.47 -4.77
CA ASP A 307 0.55 -3.87 -3.49
C ASP A 307 -0.22 -4.87 -2.59
N THR A 308 0.15 -4.96 -1.31
CA THR A 308 -0.49 -5.87 -0.36
C THR A 308 -1.97 -5.53 -0.13
N SER A 309 -2.36 -4.27 -0.26
CA SER A 309 -3.75 -3.83 -0.17
C SER A 309 -4.61 -4.34 -1.33
N LEU A 310 -4.06 -4.43 -2.55
CA LEU A 310 -4.74 -5.04 -3.70
C LEU A 310 -5.04 -6.52 -3.42
N ILE A 311 -4.04 -7.27 -2.94
CA ILE A 311 -4.20 -8.68 -2.60
C ILE A 311 -5.21 -8.89 -1.47
N LEU A 312 -5.14 -8.10 -0.39
CA LEU A 312 -6.12 -8.18 0.70
C LEU A 312 -7.55 -7.89 0.25
N ASN A 313 -7.73 -6.92 -0.66
CA ASN A 313 -9.04 -6.61 -1.22
C ASN A 313 -9.55 -7.75 -2.11
N LEU A 314 -8.69 -8.35 -2.93
CA LEU A 314 -9.04 -9.52 -3.73
C LEU A 314 -9.43 -10.73 -2.85
N ILE A 315 -8.63 -11.05 -1.82
CA ILE A 315 -8.96 -12.10 -0.84
C ILE A 315 -10.32 -11.81 -0.19
N SER A 316 -10.57 -10.58 0.24
CA SER A 316 -11.85 -10.16 0.80
C SER A 316 -13.00 -10.42 -0.17
N VAL A 317 -12.84 -10.06 -1.44
CA VAL A 317 -13.84 -10.30 -2.49
C VAL A 317 -14.08 -11.79 -2.72
N GLU A 318 -13.03 -12.62 -2.80
CA GLU A 318 -13.16 -14.07 -2.94
C GLU A 318 -13.94 -14.66 -1.75
N MET A 319 -13.66 -14.22 -0.52
CA MET A 319 -14.43 -14.65 0.66
C MET A 319 -15.91 -14.24 0.58
N LYS A 320 -16.21 -13.04 0.04
CA LYS A 320 -17.59 -12.53 -0.12
C LYS A 320 -18.37 -13.26 -1.20
N LEU A 321 -17.68 -13.79 -2.20
CA LEU A 321 -18.22 -14.70 -3.22
C LEU A 321 -18.26 -16.16 -2.76
N GLU A 322 -17.93 -16.43 -1.49
CA GLU A 322 -17.84 -17.78 -0.91
C GLU A 322 -16.76 -18.69 -1.56
N HIS A 323 -15.81 -18.11 -2.30
CA HIS A 323 -14.66 -18.80 -2.90
C HIS A 323 -13.51 -18.96 -1.89
N TYR A 324 -13.77 -19.60 -0.75
CA TYR A 324 -12.83 -19.65 0.37
C TYR A 324 -11.52 -20.40 0.06
N GLU A 325 -11.53 -21.42 -0.81
CA GLU A 325 -10.29 -22.10 -1.24
C GLU A 325 -9.40 -21.17 -2.08
N ALA A 326 -9.99 -20.37 -2.96
CA ALA A 326 -9.25 -19.39 -3.76
C ALA A 326 -8.63 -18.31 -2.85
N ALA A 327 -9.38 -17.85 -1.84
CA ALA A 327 -8.87 -16.94 -0.82
C ALA A 327 -7.67 -17.52 -0.05
N LEU A 328 -7.71 -18.81 0.32
CA LEU A 328 -6.60 -19.50 0.98
C LEU A 328 -5.36 -19.62 0.09
N GLU A 329 -5.54 -19.94 -1.20
CA GLU A 329 -4.40 -20.05 -2.11
C GLU A 329 -3.75 -18.68 -2.34
N LEU A 330 -4.54 -17.60 -2.49
CA LEU A 330 -4.01 -16.23 -2.57
C LEU A 330 -3.22 -15.85 -1.30
N LEU A 331 -3.76 -16.16 -0.12
CA LEU A 331 -3.07 -15.93 1.16
C LEU A 331 -1.72 -16.67 1.21
N LYS A 332 -1.68 -17.92 0.76
CA LYS A 332 -0.47 -18.74 0.74
C LYS A 332 0.58 -18.20 -0.24
N ILE A 333 0.17 -17.84 -1.45
CA ILE A 333 1.07 -17.30 -2.49
C ILE A 333 1.69 -15.97 -2.01
N HIS A 334 0.91 -15.11 -1.38
CA HIS A 334 1.33 -13.74 -1.03
C HIS A 334 1.69 -13.55 0.45
N TRP A 335 1.78 -14.62 1.25
CA TRP A 335 1.96 -14.52 2.71
C TRP A 335 3.18 -13.70 3.10
N SER A 336 4.32 -13.88 2.42
CA SER A 336 5.56 -13.19 2.75
C SER A 336 5.43 -11.68 2.65
N GLY A 337 4.76 -11.17 1.59
CA GLY A 337 4.49 -9.75 1.43
C GLY A 337 3.45 -9.23 2.42
N LEU A 338 2.39 -10.02 2.67
CA LEU A 338 1.37 -9.66 3.65
C LEU A 338 1.92 -9.57 5.09
N ALA A 339 2.97 -10.33 5.40
CA ALA A 339 3.63 -10.35 6.70
C ALA A 339 4.65 -9.22 6.92
N GLU A 340 4.87 -8.32 5.95
CA GLU A 340 5.86 -7.24 6.07
C GLU A 340 5.46 -6.15 7.08
N THR A 341 4.16 -5.88 7.22
CA THR A 341 3.63 -4.90 8.18
C THR A 341 2.65 -5.56 9.14
N GLU A 342 2.62 -5.08 10.38
CA GLU A 342 1.67 -5.58 11.38
C GLU A 342 0.23 -5.43 10.88
N THR A 343 -0.16 -4.26 10.37
CA THR A 343 -1.53 -4.01 9.90
C THR A 343 -1.99 -4.97 8.80
N THR A 344 -1.13 -5.29 7.83
CA THR A 344 -1.46 -6.23 6.76
C THR A 344 -1.50 -7.67 7.26
N LEU A 345 -0.56 -8.04 8.14
CA LEU A 345 -0.50 -9.36 8.75
C LEU A 345 -1.77 -9.66 9.55
N LEU A 346 -2.18 -8.73 10.41
CA LEU A 346 -3.39 -8.88 11.24
C LEU A 346 -4.63 -9.16 10.39
N ARG A 347 -4.78 -8.46 9.25
CA ARG A 347 -5.91 -8.68 8.32
C ARG A 347 -5.80 -10.04 7.62
N ALA A 348 -4.60 -10.39 7.15
CA ALA A 348 -4.35 -11.66 6.48
C ALA A 348 -4.62 -12.87 7.39
N GLU A 349 -4.19 -12.81 8.65
CA GLU A 349 -4.44 -13.85 9.66
C GLU A 349 -5.93 -14.05 9.92
N VAL A 350 -6.69 -12.97 10.10
CA VAL A 350 -8.15 -13.03 10.28
C VAL A 350 -8.81 -13.67 9.06
N MET A 351 -8.44 -13.26 7.85
CA MET A 351 -8.99 -13.83 6.61
C MET A 351 -8.64 -15.31 6.44
N HIS A 352 -7.41 -15.71 6.80
CA HIS A 352 -6.96 -17.11 6.77
C HIS A 352 -7.81 -17.98 7.71
N VAL A 353 -7.90 -17.60 8.99
CA VAL A 353 -8.65 -18.37 10.00
C VAL A 353 -10.12 -18.49 9.62
N PHE A 354 -10.76 -17.39 9.20
CA PHE A 354 -12.17 -17.44 8.82
C PHE A 354 -12.43 -18.22 7.52
N SER A 355 -11.51 -18.19 6.55
CA SER A 355 -11.64 -19.03 5.35
C SER A 355 -11.64 -20.53 5.70
N LEU A 356 -10.77 -20.96 6.61
CA LEU A 356 -10.76 -22.34 7.13
C LEU A 356 -12.05 -22.69 7.88
N ILE A 357 -12.57 -21.76 8.70
CA ILE A 357 -13.84 -21.93 9.42
C ILE A 357 -15.01 -22.09 8.44
N PHE A 358 -15.09 -21.26 7.39
CA PHE A 358 -16.16 -21.34 6.40
C PHE A 358 -16.12 -22.62 5.54
N LEU A 359 -14.95 -23.23 5.40
CA LEU A 359 -14.74 -24.55 4.77
C LEU A 359 -15.00 -25.72 5.73
N GLY A 360 -15.29 -25.46 7.01
CA GLY A 360 -15.47 -26.51 8.02
C GLY A 360 -14.16 -27.17 8.48
N ARG A 361 -12.99 -26.64 8.11
CA ARG A 361 -11.65 -27.12 8.49
C ARG A 361 -11.27 -26.64 9.89
N SER A 362 -12.11 -26.94 10.89
CA SER A 362 -12.01 -26.41 12.25
C SER A 362 -10.70 -26.77 12.97
N ALA A 363 -10.17 -27.98 12.73
CA ALA A 363 -8.90 -28.42 13.30
C ALA A 363 -7.69 -27.64 12.75
N GLU A 364 -7.71 -27.27 11.47
CA GLU A 364 -6.68 -26.43 10.85
C GLU A 364 -6.79 -24.99 11.35
N ALA A 365 -8.02 -24.44 11.39
CA ALA A 365 -8.28 -23.11 11.93
C ALA A 365 -7.77 -22.97 13.37
N GLN A 366 -7.95 -24.00 14.21
CA GLN A 366 -7.47 -24.02 15.59
C GLN A 366 -5.94 -23.91 15.69
N ARG A 367 -5.19 -24.51 14.76
CA ARG A 367 -3.71 -24.46 14.75
C ARG A 367 -3.18 -23.08 14.39
N CYS A 368 -3.95 -22.30 13.63
CA CYS A 368 -3.61 -20.94 13.25
C CYS A 368 -3.86 -19.92 14.37
N ILE A 369 -4.65 -20.26 15.39
CA ILE A 369 -4.90 -19.37 16.53
C ILE A 369 -3.76 -19.52 17.55
N PRO A 370 -2.98 -18.46 17.83
CA PRO A 370 -1.92 -18.53 18.83
C PRO A 370 -2.50 -18.80 20.22
N LYS A 371 -1.81 -19.66 20.99
CA LYS A 371 -2.18 -19.96 22.38
C LYS A 371 -1.82 -18.78 23.29
N VAL A 372 -2.66 -17.74 23.26
CA VAL A 372 -2.65 -16.57 24.17
C VAL A 372 -1.28 -15.89 24.24
N ASP A 373 -0.98 -15.03 23.27
CA ASP A 373 0.16 -14.11 23.36
C ASP A 373 -0.32 -12.74 23.88
N ALA A 374 0.34 -12.23 24.92
CA ALA A 374 0.08 -10.89 25.48
C ALA A 374 0.42 -9.78 24.47
N ASN A 375 1.22 -10.11 23.45
CA ASN A 375 1.68 -9.18 22.42
C ASN A 375 0.68 -8.94 21.27
N ASN A 376 -0.41 -9.70 21.19
CA ASN A 376 -1.40 -9.49 20.13
C ASN A 376 -2.19 -8.20 20.33
N SER A 377 -2.42 -7.47 19.24
CA SER A 377 -3.30 -6.29 19.23
C SER A 377 -4.69 -6.63 19.75
N ASP A 378 -5.34 -5.67 20.41
CA ASP A 378 -6.67 -5.89 21.00
C ASP A 378 -7.70 -6.32 19.95
N PHE A 379 -7.61 -5.73 18.76
CA PHE A 379 -8.40 -6.09 17.58
C PHE A 379 -8.29 -7.58 17.26
N LEU A 380 -7.07 -8.11 17.10
CA LEU A 380 -6.83 -9.49 16.72
C LEU A 380 -7.30 -10.46 17.81
N ARG A 381 -7.07 -10.12 19.07
CA ARG A 381 -7.57 -10.92 20.21
C ARG A 381 -9.08 -11.08 20.14
N ARG A 382 -9.84 -10.01 19.85
CA ARG A 382 -11.30 -10.10 19.72
C ARG A 382 -11.72 -11.02 18.57
N TYR A 383 -11.06 -10.92 17.41
CA TYR A 383 -11.32 -11.79 16.26
C TYR A 383 -11.04 -13.27 16.54
N TYR A 384 -9.91 -13.59 17.17
CA TYR A 384 -9.59 -14.98 17.52
C TYR A 384 -10.58 -15.59 18.51
N ARG A 385 -11.19 -14.79 19.39
CA ARG A 385 -12.24 -15.29 20.28
C ARG A 385 -13.52 -15.63 19.53
N TYR A 386 -13.94 -14.82 18.54
CA TYR A 386 -15.04 -15.21 17.65
C TYR A 386 -14.71 -16.49 16.86
N ALA A 387 -13.49 -16.57 16.31
CA ALA A 387 -13.03 -17.76 15.61
C ALA A 387 -13.06 -19.00 16.51
N GLN A 388 -12.62 -18.87 17.77
CA GLN A 388 -12.62 -19.96 18.75
C GLN A 388 -14.05 -20.45 19.06
N ILE A 389 -15.01 -19.53 19.21
CA ILE A 389 -16.43 -19.87 19.38
C ILE A 389 -16.94 -20.66 18.16
N ALA A 390 -16.65 -20.19 16.95
CA ALA A 390 -17.03 -20.85 15.71
C ALA A 390 -16.39 -22.24 15.56
N ILE A 391 -15.11 -22.39 15.91
CA ILE A 391 -14.38 -23.67 15.88
C ILE A 391 -15.03 -24.69 16.82
N TYR A 392 -15.31 -24.31 18.07
CA TYR A 392 -15.98 -25.20 19.03
C TYR A 392 -17.38 -25.59 18.56
N TYR A 393 -18.13 -24.65 18.01
CA TYR A 393 -19.43 -24.93 17.40
C TYR A 393 -19.33 -25.96 16.27
N LEU A 394 -18.38 -25.79 15.34
CA LEU A 394 -18.17 -26.71 14.22
C LEU A 394 -17.71 -28.09 14.69
N ALA A 395 -16.94 -28.15 15.78
CA ALA A 395 -16.56 -29.39 16.46
C ALA A 395 -17.70 -30.04 17.26
N LYS A 396 -18.89 -29.41 17.32
CA LYS A 396 -20.05 -29.80 18.13
C LYS A 396 -19.80 -29.81 19.64
N ASP A 397 -18.74 -29.14 20.09
CA ASP A 397 -18.49 -28.87 21.51
C ASP A 397 -19.21 -27.57 21.91
N TYR A 398 -20.55 -27.65 21.98
CA TYR A 398 -21.39 -26.51 22.29
C TYR A 398 -21.16 -25.97 23.71
N GLU A 399 -20.71 -26.83 24.63
CA GLU A 399 -20.37 -26.42 26.00
C GLU A 399 -19.11 -25.53 26.00
N ALA A 400 -18.05 -25.93 25.29
CA ALA A 400 -16.86 -25.09 25.14
C ALA A 400 -17.16 -23.79 24.39
N ALA A 401 -17.98 -23.83 23.33
CA ALA A 401 -18.42 -22.64 22.62
C ALA A 401 -19.15 -21.65 23.55
N LEU A 402 -20.03 -22.16 24.41
CA LEU A 402 -20.78 -21.35 25.37
C LEU A 402 -19.86 -20.77 26.46
N ARG A 403 -18.95 -21.58 27.01
CA ARG A 403 -17.94 -21.13 27.99
C ARG A 403 -17.07 -20.02 27.42
N GLU A 404 -16.58 -20.17 26.19
CA GLU A 404 -15.78 -19.14 25.52
C GLU A 404 -16.58 -17.85 25.31
N THR A 405 -17.84 -17.96 24.88
CA THR A 405 -18.73 -16.81 24.70
C THR A 405 -18.97 -16.06 26.02
N MET A 406 -19.21 -16.77 27.12
CA MET A 406 -19.36 -16.18 28.46
C MET A 406 -18.07 -15.50 28.95
N SER A 407 -16.92 -16.16 28.73
CA SER A 407 -15.60 -15.60 28.99
C SER A 407 -15.37 -14.31 28.18
N PHE A 408 -15.83 -14.29 26.93
CA PHE A 408 -15.68 -13.14 26.04
C PHE A 408 -16.57 -11.97 26.45
N ALA A 409 -17.81 -12.25 26.85
CA ALA A 409 -18.68 -11.24 27.44
C ALA A 409 -18.05 -10.63 28.71
N LYS A 410 -17.42 -11.43 29.57
CA LYS A 410 -16.73 -10.95 30.78
C LYS A 410 -15.53 -10.06 30.43
N TYR A 411 -14.77 -10.41 29.39
CA TYR A 411 -13.69 -9.59 28.87
C TYR A 411 -14.18 -8.23 28.38
N LEU A 412 -15.19 -8.21 27.50
CA LEU A 412 -15.72 -6.96 26.95
C LEU A 412 -16.31 -6.05 28.05
N ARG A 413 -16.92 -6.61 29.10
CA ARG A 413 -17.39 -5.83 30.25
C ARG A 413 -16.26 -5.10 30.98
N ARG A 414 -15.07 -5.69 31.05
CA ARG A 414 -13.88 -5.06 31.67
C ARG A 414 -13.29 -3.96 30.80
N HIS A 415 -13.58 -3.97 29.50
CA HIS A 415 -13.09 -3.00 28.51
C HIS A 415 -14.19 -2.08 27.95
N LYS A 416 -15.31 -1.93 28.68
CA LYS A 416 -16.52 -1.21 28.25
C LYS A 416 -16.32 0.28 27.91
N THR A 417 -15.22 0.88 28.36
CA THR A 417 -14.89 2.28 28.08
C THR A 417 -14.33 2.49 26.67
N ASN A 418 -13.98 1.41 25.96
CA ASN A 418 -13.54 1.50 24.57
C ASN A 418 -14.76 1.57 23.63
N PRO A 419 -15.00 2.69 22.91
CA PRO A 419 -16.11 2.84 21.96
C PRO A 419 -16.17 1.72 20.92
N ASP A 420 -15.01 1.15 20.54
CA ASP A 420 -14.89 0.09 19.55
C ASP A 420 -15.53 -1.23 19.99
N THR A 421 -15.82 -1.40 21.28
CA THR A 421 -16.36 -2.65 21.83
C THR A 421 -17.89 -2.71 21.87
N ILE A 422 -18.59 -1.63 21.53
CA ILE A 422 -20.07 -1.56 21.60
C ILE A 422 -20.69 -2.62 20.69
N TYR A 423 -20.20 -2.75 19.46
CA TYR A 423 -20.66 -3.76 18.52
C TYR A 423 -20.34 -5.18 19.02
N ASP A 424 -19.16 -5.38 19.58
CA ASP A 424 -18.74 -6.67 20.11
C ASP A 424 -19.62 -7.13 21.28
N VAL A 425 -19.99 -6.22 22.18
CA VAL A 425 -20.89 -6.54 23.30
C VAL A 425 -22.24 -7.04 22.79
N ARG A 426 -22.81 -6.39 21.76
CA ARG A 426 -24.08 -6.80 21.15
C ARG A 426 -23.94 -8.15 20.46
N LEU A 427 -22.88 -8.32 19.67
CA LEU A 427 -22.67 -9.55 18.90
C LEU A 427 -22.43 -10.74 19.83
N VAL A 428 -21.56 -10.64 20.83
CA VAL A 428 -21.31 -11.72 21.81
C VAL A 428 -22.56 -12.06 22.60
N SER A 429 -23.38 -11.07 22.97
CA SER A 429 -24.68 -11.32 23.60
C SER A 429 -25.60 -12.14 22.69
N PHE A 430 -25.57 -11.89 21.38
CA PHE A 430 -26.32 -12.66 20.40
C PHE A 430 -25.77 -14.09 20.26
N TYR A 431 -24.44 -14.26 20.13
CA TYR A 431 -23.79 -15.58 20.12
C TYR A 431 -24.18 -16.42 21.35
N ASN A 432 -24.25 -15.80 22.54
CA ASN A 432 -24.65 -16.49 23.76
C ASN A 432 -26.09 -17.01 23.67
N ARG A 433 -27.02 -16.22 23.13
CA ARG A 433 -28.41 -16.65 22.94
C ARG A 433 -28.51 -17.77 21.91
N PHE A 434 -27.83 -17.61 20.77
CA PHE A 434 -27.75 -18.62 19.72
C PHE A 434 -27.24 -19.96 20.26
N LEU A 435 -26.10 -19.98 20.94
CA LEU A 435 -25.50 -21.21 21.47
C LEU A 435 -26.32 -21.81 22.62
N ASN A 436 -26.93 -21.00 23.49
CA ASN A 436 -27.84 -21.52 24.51
C ASN A 436 -29.06 -22.21 23.91
N THR A 437 -29.64 -21.64 22.84
CA THR A 437 -30.75 -22.28 22.12
C THR A 437 -30.31 -23.61 21.53
N ILE A 438 -29.13 -23.69 20.93
CA ILE A 438 -28.58 -24.95 20.38
C ILE A 438 -28.32 -25.98 21.47
N TYR A 439 -27.67 -25.58 22.56
CA TYR A 439 -27.32 -26.46 23.67
C TYR A 439 -28.56 -27.06 24.35
N ARG A 440 -29.67 -26.30 24.41
CA ARG A 440 -30.94 -26.74 25.02
C ARG A 440 -31.87 -27.47 24.05
N ALA A 441 -31.67 -27.31 22.75
CA ALA A 441 -32.52 -27.96 21.76
C ALA A 441 -32.27 -29.47 21.77
N THR A 442 -33.34 -30.26 21.93
CA THR A 442 -33.28 -31.72 21.80
C THR A 442 -32.95 -32.16 20.37
N SER A 443 -33.25 -31.31 19.38
CA SER A 443 -32.73 -31.41 18.02
C SER A 443 -32.35 -30.01 17.50
N PRO A 444 -31.11 -29.80 17.04
CA PRO A 444 -30.67 -28.50 16.54
C PRO A 444 -31.36 -28.11 15.22
N LYS A 445 -32.08 -29.03 14.57
CA LYS A 445 -32.78 -28.79 13.28
C LYS A 445 -34.27 -28.47 13.47
N GLN A 446 -34.62 -27.61 14.43
CA GLN A 446 -36.02 -27.15 14.58
C GLN A 446 -36.14 -25.70 14.08
N PRO A 447 -36.56 -25.48 12.81
CA PRO A 447 -36.63 -24.13 12.22
C PRO A 447 -37.44 -23.14 13.04
N ALA A 448 -38.52 -23.59 13.69
CA ALA A 448 -39.37 -22.76 14.54
C ALA A 448 -38.64 -22.14 15.74
N LEU A 449 -37.60 -22.80 16.27
CA LEU A 449 -36.79 -22.25 17.36
C LEU A 449 -35.81 -21.16 16.88
N PHE A 450 -35.30 -21.28 15.65
CA PHE A 450 -34.26 -20.39 15.11
C PHE A 450 -34.80 -19.25 14.25
N ALA A 451 -36.01 -19.37 13.69
CA ALA A 451 -36.62 -18.33 12.86
C ALA A 451 -36.75 -16.97 13.58
N PRO A 452 -37.15 -16.88 14.87
CA PRO A 452 -37.18 -15.60 15.59
C PRO A 452 -35.78 -14.99 15.75
N LEU A 453 -34.77 -15.81 16.05
CA LEU A 453 -33.38 -15.36 16.17
C LEU A 453 -32.85 -14.85 14.83
N HIS A 454 -33.06 -15.59 13.74
CA HIS A 454 -32.62 -15.18 12.42
C HIS A 454 -33.24 -13.83 12.01
N LYS A 455 -34.56 -13.65 12.21
CA LYS A 455 -35.24 -12.37 11.95
C LYS A 455 -34.69 -11.22 12.79
N GLU A 456 -34.46 -11.45 14.08
CA GLU A 456 -33.87 -10.44 14.96
C GLU A 456 -32.46 -10.05 14.51
N PHE A 457 -31.62 -11.04 14.15
CA PHE A 457 -30.26 -10.79 13.69
C PHE A 457 -30.22 -9.95 12.42
N ASP A 458 -31.09 -10.26 11.45
CA ASP A 458 -31.22 -9.47 10.22
C ASP A 458 -31.71 -8.05 10.52
N THR A 459 -32.68 -7.90 11.43
CA THR A 459 -33.15 -6.58 11.88
C THR A 459 -32.04 -5.76 12.56
N MET A 460 -31.15 -6.39 13.32
CA MET A 460 -29.99 -5.71 13.92
C MET A 460 -28.99 -5.24 12.87
N ILE A 461 -28.78 -6.02 11.81
CA ILE A 461 -27.92 -5.62 10.68
C ILE A 461 -28.55 -4.45 9.92
N ASP A 462 -29.83 -4.55 9.58
CA ASP A 462 -30.55 -3.53 8.81
C ASP A 462 -30.64 -2.18 9.54
N ASN A 463 -30.70 -2.21 10.87
CA ASN A 463 -30.67 -1.03 11.73
C ASN A 463 -29.25 -0.53 12.06
N ASN A 464 -28.20 -1.02 11.37
CA ASN A 464 -26.79 -0.69 11.62
C ASN A 464 -26.34 -0.92 13.08
N LEU A 465 -26.99 -1.82 13.81
CA LEU A 465 -26.59 -2.18 15.17
C LEU A 465 -25.44 -3.17 15.20
N LEU A 466 -25.17 -3.83 14.06
CA LEU A 466 -24.05 -4.74 13.81
C LEU A 466 -23.46 -4.44 12.43
N PRO A 467 -22.12 -4.53 12.26
CA PRO A 467 -21.49 -4.31 10.97
C PRO A 467 -21.76 -5.48 10.03
N LYS A 468 -22.50 -5.22 8.94
CA LYS A 468 -22.95 -6.21 7.94
C LYS A 468 -21.81 -7.06 7.37
N ASP A 469 -20.62 -6.48 7.25
CA ASP A 469 -19.55 -7.04 6.43
C ASP A 469 -18.40 -7.70 7.19
N THR A 470 -18.51 -7.88 8.50
CA THR A 470 -17.48 -8.54 9.30
C THR A 470 -17.62 -10.07 9.28
N GLN A 471 -16.48 -10.78 9.29
CA GLN A 471 -16.48 -12.25 9.22
C GLN A 471 -17.28 -12.94 10.33
N PRO A 472 -17.22 -12.51 11.62
CA PRO A 472 -18.05 -13.08 12.68
C PRO A 472 -19.56 -12.91 12.45
N VAL A 473 -19.99 -11.80 11.84
CA VAL A 473 -21.41 -11.53 11.54
C VAL A 473 -21.88 -12.40 10.37
N ILE A 474 -21.08 -12.46 9.30
CA ILE A 474 -21.39 -13.28 8.11
C ILE A 474 -21.49 -14.76 8.48
N TRP A 475 -20.54 -15.25 9.27
CA TRP A 475 -20.52 -16.64 9.73
C TRP A 475 -21.79 -16.99 10.51
N LEU A 476 -22.13 -16.19 11.52
CA LEU A 476 -23.31 -16.44 12.35
C LEU A 476 -24.61 -16.35 11.53
N ARG A 477 -24.71 -15.38 10.61
CA ARG A 477 -25.85 -15.26 9.69
C ARG A 477 -26.02 -16.52 8.84
N ARG A 478 -24.91 -17.07 8.31
CA ARG A 478 -24.91 -18.29 7.50
C ARG A 478 -25.36 -19.51 8.31
N GLU A 479 -24.88 -19.64 9.55
CA GLU A 479 -25.31 -20.73 10.44
C GLU A 479 -26.78 -20.62 10.82
N LEU A 480 -27.28 -19.42 11.14
CA LEU A 480 -28.71 -19.19 11.39
C LEU A 480 -29.56 -19.58 10.18
N ARG A 481 -29.16 -19.17 8.95
CA ARG A 481 -29.83 -19.55 7.71
C ARG A 481 -29.92 -21.07 7.57
N LYS A 482 -28.82 -21.80 7.72
CA LYS A 482 -28.79 -23.28 7.63
C LYS A 482 -29.80 -23.95 8.57
N LEU A 483 -29.99 -23.40 9.76
CA LEU A 483 -30.91 -23.94 10.77
C LEU A 483 -32.38 -23.53 10.53
N THR A 484 -32.63 -22.51 9.71
CA THR A 484 -34.00 -22.05 9.36
C THR A 484 -34.49 -22.51 7.99
N SER A 485 -33.60 -22.89 7.07
CA SER A 485 -33.92 -23.14 5.65
C SER A 485 -34.15 -24.62 5.29
N ASN A 486 -34.48 -25.50 6.26
CA ASN A 486 -34.82 -26.90 6.01
C ASN A 486 -36.19 -27.26 6.56
#